data_AF-A0A1G7GA26-F1
#
_entry.id   AF-A0A1G7GA26-F1
#
_cell.length_a   1.000
_cell.length_b   1.000
_cell.length_c   1.000
_cell.angle_alpha   90.00
_cell.angle_beta   90.00
_cell.angle_gamma   90.00
#
_symmetry.space_group_name_H-M   'P 1'
#
loop_
_entity.id
_entity.type
_entity.pdbx_description
1 polymer ?
#
loop_
_entity_poly.entity_id
_entity_poly.type
_entity_poly.pdbx_seq_one_letter_code
_entity_poly.pdbx_strand_id
1 'polypeptide(L)' 'MELVIITAVGKKDLLENILGKDVLAPFNPSPSKKSLYLNDKAYHYVVIDDNAPLERIIDTLMQIDGVESVYEKPLDLPPI' A
#
# COMPACT_ATOMS: atom_id res chain seq x y z
N MET A 1 -10.78 3.29 4.85
CA MET A 1 -10.05 2.03 5.07
C MET A 1 -8.55 2.30 4.96
N GLU A 2 -7.69 1.73 5.83
CA GLU A 2 -6.23 1.92 5.74
C GLU A 2 -5.56 0.70 5.09
N LEU A 3 -4.74 0.95 4.07
CA LEU A 3 -3.88 -0.02 3.40
C LEU A 3 -2.43 0.18 3.82
N VAL A 4 -1.74 -0.94 4.01
CA VAL A 4 -0.28 -1.00 4.15
C VAL A 4 0.29 -1.65 2.91
N ILE A 5 1.19 -0.94 2.24
CA ILE A 5 1.85 -1.40 1.02
C ILE A 5 3.34 -1.45 1.30
N ILE A 6 3.93 -2.64 1.15
CA ILE A 6 5.35 -2.90 1.37
C ILE A 6 6.04 -2.94 0.01
N THR A 7 7.09 -2.15 -0.15
CA THR A 7 7.94 -2.12 -1.34
C THR A 7 9.41 -2.27 -0.96
N ALA A 8 10.26 -2.61 -1.92
CA ALA A 8 11.71 -2.56 -1.72
C ALA A 8 12.20 -1.10 -1.67
N VAL A 9 13.13 -0.78 -0.75
CA VAL A 9 13.65 0.59 -0.48
C VAL A 9 14.20 1.29 -1.74
N GLY A 10 14.66 0.54 -2.74
CA GLY A 10 15.14 1.07 -4.02
C GLY A 10 14.04 1.75 -4.86
N LYS A 11 12.77 1.50 -4.57
CA LYS A 11 11.62 2.15 -5.23
C LYS A 11 11.06 3.20 -4.30
N LYS A 12 11.49 4.45 -4.52
CA LYS A 12 10.94 5.63 -3.83
C LYS A 12 9.43 5.62 -3.94
N ASP A 13 8.79 5.84 -2.80
CA ASP A 13 7.36 5.97 -2.53
C ASP A 13 6.40 5.47 -3.62
N LEU A 14 5.60 4.44 -3.30
CA LEU A 14 4.56 3.91 -4.20
C LEU A 14 3.59 4.99 -4.72
N LEU A 15 3.39 6.07 -3.97
CA LEU A 15 2.58 7.22 -4.38
C LEU A 15 3.28 8.13 -5.41
N GLU A 16 4.60 8.09 -5.49
CA GLU A 16 5.40 8.71 -6.57
C GLU A 16 5.50 7.79 -7.80
N ASN A 17 5.29 6.47 -7.64
CA ASN A 17 5.17 5.53 -8.74
C ASN A 17 3.82 5.73 -9.45
N ILE A 18 3.88 6.12 -10.73
CA ILE A 18 2.72 6.38 -11.61
C ILE A 18 1.71 5.22 -11.55
N LEU A 19 2.18 3.97 -11.57
CA LEU A 19 1.30 2.80 -11.57
C LEU A 19 0.56 2.61 -10.24
N GLY A 20 1.26 2.80 -9.11
CA GLY A 20 0.62 2.70 -7.79
C GLY A 20 -0.41 3.81 -7.57
N LYS A 21 -0.10 5.01 -8.05
CA LYS A 21 -1.03 6.14 -8.04
C LYS A 21 -2.24 5.90 -8.94
N ASP A 22 -2.08 5.36 -10.14
CA ASP A 22 -3.19 5.09 -11.06
C ASP A 22 -4.15 4.02 -10.52
N VAL A 23 -3.62 2.97 -9.89
CA VAL A 23 -4.44 1.93 -9.26
C VAL A 23 -5.28 2.50 -8.11
N LEU A 24 -4.67 3.37 -7.32
CA LEU A 24 -5.31 3.91 -6.12
C LEU A 24 -6.14 5.16 -6.40
N ALA A 25 -5.86 5.93 -7.46
CA ALA A 25 -6.50 7.20 -7.79
C ALA A 25 -8.04 7.18 -7.77
N PRO A 26 -8.73 6.12 -8.25
CA PRO A 26 -10.19 6.06 -8.20
C PRO A 26 -10.77 6.02 -6.78
N PHE A 27 -9.95 5.76 -5.75
CA PHE A 27 -10.37 5.50 -4.38
C PHE A 27 -9.89 6.56 -3.39
N ASN A 28 -9.61 7.77 -3.88
CA ASN A 28 -9.18 8.93 -3.10
C ASN A 28 -8.03 8.64 -2.12
N PRO A 29 -6.86 8.18 -2.63
CA PRO A 29 -5.79 7.74 -1.77
C PRO A 29 -5.16 8.92 -1.03
N SER A 30 -5.11 8.82 0.29
CA SER A 30 -4.50 9.82 1.16
C SER A 30 -3.44 9.15 2.05
N PRO A 31 -2.20 9.65 2.12
CA PRO A 31 -1.21 9.10 3.03
C PRO A 31 -1.67 9.30 4.49
N SER A 32 -1.84 8.21 5.22
CA SER A 32 -2.22 8.22 6.63
C SER A 32 -1.08 8.75 7.51
N LYS A 33 0.14 8.34 7.19
CA LYS A 33 1.36 8.71 7.91
C LYS A 33 2.57 8.62 6.99
N LYS A 34 3.69 9.14 7.48
CA LYS A 34 4.97 9.06 6.77
C LYS A 34 5.35 7.61 6.52
N SER A 35 5.90 7.35 5.33
CA SER A 35 6.45 6.04 4.97
C SER A 35 7.54 5.64 5.98
N LEU A 36 7.46 4.41 6.46
CA LEU A 36 8.46 3.85 7.37
C LEU A 36 9.46 3.04 6.56
N TYR A 37 10.74 3.32 6.72
CA TYR A 37 11.81 2.61 6.04
C TYR A 37 12.52 1.73 7.07
N LEU A 38 12.43 0.40 6.89
CA LEU A 38 13.03 -0.58 7.79
C LEU A 38 13.80 -1.61 6.97
N ASN A 39 15.09 -1.77 7.26
CA ASN A 39 16.00 -2.62 6.50
C ASN A 39 16.01 -2.24 5.00
N ASP A 40 15.65 -3.20 4.15
CA ASP A 40 15.51 -3.11 2.70
C ASP A 40 14.06 -2.88 2.24
N LYS A 41 13.14 -2.59 3.18
CA LYS A 41 11.70 -2.40 2.91
C LYS A 41 11.19 -1.01 3.26
N ALA A 42 10.28 -0.50 2.43
CA ALA A 42 9.52 0.72 2.65
C ALA A 42 8.05 0.36 2.86
N TYR A 43 7.47 0.88 3.95
CA TYR A 43 6.09 0.67 4.34
C TYR A 43 5.32 1.96 4.08
N HIS A 44 4.41 1.92 3.12
CA HIS A 44 3.51 3.02 2.76
C HIS A 44 2.16 2.78 3.39
N TYR A 45 1.61 3.83 4.02
CA TYR A 45 0.33 3.77 4.70
C TYR A 45 -0.64 4.71 4.00
N VAL A 46 -1.66 4.14 3.38
CA VAL A 46 -2.58 4.87 2.51
C VAL A 46 -4.01 4.61 2.96
N VAL A 47 -4.77 5.66 3.22
CA VAL A 47 -6.21 5.59 3.41
C VAL A 47 -6.88 5.66 2.05
N ILE A 48 -7.82 4.76 1.80
CA ILE A 48 -8.72 4.78 0.64
C ILE A 48 -10.18 4.68 1.09
N ASP A 49 -11.10 4.95 0.17
CA ASP A 49 -12.54 4.85 0.40
C ASP A 49 -12.96 3.47 0.93
N ASP A 50 -13.90 3.43 1.87
CA ASP A 50 -14.37 2.19 2.50
C ASP A 50 -15.11 1.24 1.52
N ASN A 51 -15.63 1.77 0.41
CA ASN A 51 -16.32 0.99 -0.62
C ASN A 51 -15.38 0.45 -1.71
N ALA A 52 -14.06 0.63 -1.54
CA ALA A 52 -13.08 0.22 -2.52
C ALA A 52 -12.98 -1.33 -2.59
N PRO A 53 -12.86 -1.92 -3.80
CA PRO A 53 -12.75 -3.37 -3.98
C PRO A 53 -11.36 -3.86 -3.55
N LEU A 54 -11.19 -4.09 -2.24
CA LEU A 54 -9.92 -4.40 -1.60
C LEU A 54 -9.13 -5.52 -2.29
N GLU A 55 -9.75 -6.68 -2.50
CA GLU A 55 -9.07 -7.83 -3.13
C GLU A 55 -8.51 -7.49 -4.51
N ARG A 56 -9.30 -6.79 -5.33
CA ARG A 56 -8.87 -6.35 -6.66
C ARG A 56 -7.73 -5.35 -6.59
N ILE A 57 -7.75 -4.45 -5.61
CA ILE A 57 -6.69 -3.46 -5.40
C ILE A 57 -5.39 -4.17 -4.97
N ILE A 58 -5.49 -5.10 -4.01
CA ILE A 58 -4.36 -5.93 -3.57
C ILE A 58 -3.76 -6.69 -4.75
N ASP A 59 -4.58 -7.43 -5.49
CA ASP A 59 -4.11 -8.21 -6.66
C ASP A 59 -3.43 -7.33 -7.70
N THR A 60 -4.00 -6.16 -7.98
CA THR A 60 -3.43 -5.23 -8.97
C THR A 60 -2.11 -4.64 -8.49
N LEU A 61 -2.02 -4.25 -7.22
CA LEU A 61 -0.79 -3.70 -6.65
C LEU A 61 0.30 -4.77 -6.53
N MET A 62 -0.05 -6.01 -6.21
CA MET A 62 0.88 -7.15 -6.16
C MET A 62 1.48 -7.50 -7.52
N GLN A 63 0.85 -7.07 -8.63
CA GLN A 63 1.42 -7.21 -9.98
C GLN A 63 2.43 -6.12 -10.33
N ILE A 64 2.54 -5.05 -9.53
CA ILE A 64 3.49 -3.97 -9.77
C ILE A 64 4.88 -4.44 -9.31
N ASP A 65 5.83 -4.43 -10.25
CA ASP A 65 7.22 -4.77 -9.95
C ASP A 65 7.74 -3.92 -8.77
N GLY A 66 8.30 -4.58 -7.76
CA GLY A 66 8.82 -3.95 -6.54
C GLY A 66 7.80 -3.70 -5.42
N VAL A 67 6.52 -4.08 -5.60
CA VAL A 67 5.59 -4.29 -4.49
C VAL A 67 5.80 -5.71 -3.97
N GLU A 68 6.13 -5.82 -2.68
CA GLU A 68 6.34 -7.11 -2.03
C GLU A 68 5.07 -7.65 -1.36
N SER A 69 4.25 -6.75 -0.81
CA SER A 69 3.04 -7.13 -0.08
C SER A 69 2.07 -5.96 0.00
N VAL A 70 0.76 -6.26 -0.01
CA VAL A 70 -0.31 -5.29 0.28
C VAL A 70 -1.34 -5.92 1.18
N TYR A 71 -1.79 -5.20 2.21
CA TYR A 71 -2.85 -5.65 3.11
C TYR A 71 -3.60 -4.48 3.77
N GLU A 72 -4.82 -4.74 4.23
CA GLU A 72 -5.62 -3.79 5.02
C GLU A 72 -5.19 -3.78 6.50
N LYS A 73 -5.20 -2.62 7.14
CA LYS A 73 -5.06 -2.47 8.59
C LYS A 73 -6.46 -2.26 9.23
N PRO A 74 -6.78 -2.93 10.36
CA PRO A 74 -5.90 -3.76 11.18
C PRO A 74 -6.01 -5.22 10.77
N LEU A 75 -4.91 -5.81 10.28
CA LEU A 75 -4.65 -7.18 10.71
C LEU A 75 -4.44 -7.11 12.23
N ASP A 76 -5.53 -7.19 12.99
CA ASP A 76 -5.50 -7.77 14.34
C ASP A 76 -5.04 -9.22 14.16
N LEU A 77 -3.74 -9.39 13.93
CA LEU A 77 -3.08 -10.59 14.41
C LEU A 77 -2.72 -10.25 15.86
N PRO A 78 -3.50 -10.71 16.86
CA PRO A 78 -2.96 -10.79 18.20
C PRO A 78 -1.67 -11.61 18.12
N PRO A 79 -0.64 -11.29 18.93
CA PRO A 79 0.51 -12.15 19.05
C PRO A 79 0.04 -13.52 19.57
N ILE A 80 0.12 -14.56 18.74
CA ILE A 80 0.15 -15.96 19.17
C ILE A 80 1.27 -16.65 18.41
#